data_AF-A0A836RAC7-F1
#
_entry.id   AF-A0A836RAC7-F1
#
_cell.length_a   1.000
_cell.length_b   1.000
_cell.length_c   1.000
_cell.angle_alpha   90.00
_cell.angle_beta   90.00
_cell.angle_gamma   90.00
#
_symmetry.space_group_name_H-M   'P 1'
#
loop_
_entity.id
_entity.type
_entity.pdbx_description
1 polymer ?
#
loop_
_entity_poly.entity_id
_entity_poly.type
_entity_poly.pdbx_seq_one_letter_code
_entity_poly.pdbx_strand_id
1 'polypeptide(L)'
;MRGKPEDSLMMGRKMAGILLVAICGVTVAFAQPPAGRPGPPFGRRMGFGLRGGGILGLLRNDKVQKELKLTDEQRELIRELADEVRTKIREQFSGFDFRKLRDMSEEQQRKFFEEGRRKVELIAKEAEETLELVLEPQQLKRLKQIQLQREGVFAIGRPDIAKQLGLSEKQMSKVRELIASVRPDRGKMRELFRQGRDAFRKYFAEREKRRREVEKQLLELLTPEQRKRWEELIGEPFEFPERDRGRRGGPGPRGRGGRGA
;
A
#
# COMPACT_ATOMS: atom_id res chain seq x y z
N MET A 1 -29.82 -25.45 43.62
CA MET A 1 -28.95 -25.62 42.45
C MET A 1 -28.44 -24.25 42.03
N ARG A 2 -27.16 -23.94 42.34
CA ARG A 2 -26.49 -22.66 42.07
C ARG A 2 -25.49 -22.86 40.94
N GLY A 3 -25.73 -22.25 39.78
CA GLY A 3 -24.76 -22.12 38.70
C GLY A 3 -23.89 -20.88 38.91
N LYS A 4 -22.57 -21.05 38.87
CA LYS A 4 -21.56 -20.03 39.19
C LYS A 4 -21.41 -18.96 38.08
N PRO A 5 -20.99 -17.73 38.43
CA PRO A 5 -20.64 -16.68 37.48
C PRO A 5 -19.14 -16.72 37.16
N GLU A 6 -18.73 -17.43 36.11
CA GLU A 6 -17.31 -17.47 35.70
C GLU A 6 -17.03 -16.91 34.28
N ASP A 7 -18.05 -16.59 33.49
CA ASP A 7 -17.83 -16.21 32.08
C ASP A 7 -17.65 -14.70 31.81
N SER A 8 -17.80 -13.83 32.81
CA SER A 8 -17.68 -12.37 32.62
C SER A 8 -16.26 -11.81 32.82
N LEU A 9 -15.30 -12.61 33.31
CA LEU A 9 -13.95 -12.15 33.65
C LEU A 9 -12.88 -12.36 32.56
N MET A 10 -13.20 -13.03 31.45
CA MET A 10 -12.23 -13.34 30.38
C MET A 10 -12.10 -12.25 29.31
N MET A 11 -13.07 -11.32 29.22
CA MET A 11 -13.05 -10.25 28.21
C MET A 11 -12.30 -8.98 28.69
N GLY A 12 -12.22 -8.74 30.01
CA GLY A 12 -11.61 -7.54 30.60
C GLY A 12 -10.08 -7.59 30.75
N ARG A 13 -9.44 -8.75 30.55
CA ARG A 13 -7.98 -8.93 30.77
C ARG A 13 -7.13 -8.80 29.51
N LYS A 14 -7.75 -8.64 28.33
CA LYS A 14 -7.02 -8.36 27.08
C LYS A 14 -6.72 -6.87 26.85
N MET A 15 -7.36 -5.98 27.62
CA MET A 15 -7.16 -4.52 27.52
C MET A 15 -6.16 -3.96 28.55
N ALA A 16 -5.61 -4.79 29.45
CA ALA A 16 -4.70 -4.35 30.51
C ALA A 16 -3.29 -4.97 30.42
N GLY A 17 -2.95 -5.58 29.28
CA GLY A 17 -1.74 -6.38 29.10
C GLY A 17 -0.76 -5.84 28.05
N ILE A 18 -0.72 -4.53 27.82
CA ILE A 18 0.35 -3.87 27.05
C ILE A 18 0.99 -2.80 27.94
N LEU A 19 1.53 -3.24 29.07
CA LEU A 19 2.44 -2.46 29.90
C LEU A 19 3.54 -3.37 30.39
N LEU A 20 4.45 -3.76 29.49
CA LEU A 20 5.76 -4.28 29.84
C LEU A 20 6.71 -4.18 28.64
N VAL A 21 7.00 -2.94 28.25
CA VAL A 21 8.25 -2.63 27.55
C VAL A 21 9.34 -2.70 28.62
N ALA A 22 10.15 -3.76 28.60
CA ALA A 22 11.33 -3.89 29.43
C ALA A 22 12.33 -2.77 29.06
N ILE A 23 12.43 -1.77 29.95
CA ILE A 23 13.46 -0.74 29.90
C ILE A 23 14.77 -1.39 30.35
N CYS A 24 15.61 -1.80 29.40
CA CYS A 24 17.05 -1.87 29.62
C CYS A 24 17.64 -0.54 29.16
N GLY A 25 17.92 0.33 30.13
CA GLY A 25 18.60 1.60 29.91
C GLY A 25 20.02 1.38 29.43
N VAL A 26 20.27 1.77 28.17
CA VAL A 26 21.58 2.26 27.75
C VAL A 26 21.36 3.69 27.28
N THR A 27 21.86 4.65 28.03
CA THR A 27 21.92 6.06 27.65
C THR A 27 22.90 6.23 26.51
N VAL A 28 22.44 6.00 25.27
CA VAL A 28 23.14 6.50 24.09
C VAL A 28 22.54 7.85 23.74
N ALA A 29 23.35 8.90 23.85
CA ALA A 29 23.00 10.24 23.42
C ALA A 29 22.51 10.20 21.96
N PHE A 30 21.22 10.50 21.75
CA PHE A 30 20.64 10.59 20.42
C PHE A 30 21.15 11.85 19.72
N ALA A 31 22.17 11.69 18.88
CA ALA A 31 22.40 12.63 17.79
C ALA A 31 21.20 12.55 16.84
N GLN A 32 20.47 13.66 16.66
CA GLN A 32 19.41 13.75 15.66
C GLN A 32 20.00 13.41 14.28
N PRO A 33 19.46 12.44 13.53
CA PRO A 33 19.93 12.20 12.17
C PRO A 33 19.60 13.41 11.30
N PRO A 34 20.55 13.93 10.50
CA PRO A 34 20.31 15.09 9.66
C PRO A 34 19.17 14.81 8.69
N ALA A 35 18.20 15.74 8.66
CA ALA A 35 17.09 15.71 7.74
C ALA A 35 17.60 15.72 6.28
N GLY A 36 17.12 14.78 5.46
CA GLY A 36 17.15 14.96 4.01
C GLY A 36 17.95 13.97 3.16
N ARG A 37 18.32 12.76 3.62
CA ARG A 37 18.79 11.72 2.68
C ARG A 37 17.60 11.06 1.96
N PRO A 38 17.54 11.07 0.61
CA PRO A 38 16.60 10.24 -0.12
C PRO A 38 16.80 8.79 0.29
N GLY A 39 15.72 8.11 0.71
CA GLY A 39 15.79 6.71 1.11
C GLY A 39 16.44 5.83 0.02
N PRO A 40 17.04 4.68 0.40
CA PRO A 40 17.78 3.84 -0.52
C PRO A 40 16.93 3.51 -1.78
N PRO A 41 17.57 3.35 -2.96
CA PRO A 41 16.90 3.19 -4.26
C PRO A 41 15.96 1.98 -4.36
N PHE A 42 15.93 1.15 -3.32
CA PHE A 42 15.07 -0.01 -3.14
C PHE A 42 13.57 0.31 -3.23
N GLY A 43 13.10 1.41 -2.63
CA GLY A 43 11.68 1.81 -2.66
C GLY A 43 11.17 2.20 -4.05
N ARG A 44 12.07 2.43 -5.01
CA ARG A 44 11.74 2.75 -6.42
C ARG A 44 11.80 1.54 -7.34
N ARG A 45 12.48 0.46 -6.92
CA ARG A 45 12.81 -0.73 -7.74
C ARG A 45 12.01 -1.98 -7.35
N MET A 46 11.55 -2.05 -6.10
CA MET A 46 10.42 -2.89 -5.70
C MET A 46 9.13 -2.30 -6.25
N GLY A 47 8.25 -3.12 -6.81
CA GLY A 47 7.09 -2.68 -7.59
C GLY A 47 6.13 -1.71 -6.89
N PHE A 48 5.18 -1.18 -7.69
CA PHE A 48 4.19 -0.16 -7.35
C PHE A 48 3.44 -0.34 -6.01
N GLY A 49 3.37 -1.55 -5.43
CA GLY A 49 2.73 -1.83 -4.14
C GLY A 49 3.52 -1.43 -2.90
N LEU A 50 4.85 -1.32 -3.00
CA LEU A 50 5.74 -0.94 -1.88
C LEU A 50 5.98 0.58 -1.81
N ARG A 51 5.74 1.30 -2.91
CA ARG A 51 6.02 2.73 -3.03
C ARG A 51 4.99 3.63 -2.32
N GLY A 52 3.83 3.08 -1.95
CA GLY A 52 2.74 3.77 -1.25
C GLY A 52 2.57 3.40 0.22
N GLY A 53 3.48 2.59 0.78
CA GLY A 53 3.45 2.17 2.19
C GLY A 53 2.30 1.25 2.59
N GLY A 54 1.60 0.62 1.63
CA GLY A 54 0.45 -0.23 1.92
C GLY A 54 -0.66 0.53 2.68
N ILE A 55 -1.44 -0.19 3.48
CA ILE A 55 -2.50 0.37 4.32
C ILE A 55 -1.96 1.38 5.35
N LEU A 56 -0.78 1.12 5.94
CA LEU A 56 -0.11 2.05 6.87
C LEU A 56 0.27 3.38 6.22
N GLY A 57 0.60 3.36 4.93
CA GLY A 57 0.90 4.58 4.19
C GLY A 57 -0.30 5.53 4.10
N LEU A 58 -1.54 5.03 4.13
CA LEU A 58 -2.75 5.87 4.19
C LEU A 58 -2.89 6.57 5.53
N LEU A 59 -2.53 5.88 6.61
CA LEU A 59 -2.65 6.40 7.97
C LEU A 59 -1.64 7.51 8.28
N ARG A 60 -0.65 7.75 7.41
CA ARG A 60 0.20 8.94 7.47
C ARG A 60 -0.49 10.20 6.96
N ASN A 61 -1.68 10.07 6.37
CA ASN A 61 -2.41 11.18 5.78
C ASN A 61 -3.41 11.79 6.77
N ASP A 62 -3.25 13.07 7.09
CA ASP A 62 -4.13 13.77 8.04
C ASP A 62 -5.62 13.73 7.65
N LYS A 63 -5.96 13.75 6.35
CA LYS A 63 -7.36 13.63 5.92
C LYS A 63 -7.91 12.23 6.21
N VAL A 64 -7.11 11.19 6.01
CA VAL A 64 -7.49 9.82 6.35
C VAL A 64 -7.64 9.67 7.86
N GLN A 65 -6.69 10.21 8.64
CA GLN A 65 -6.79 10.17 10.10
C GLN A 65 -8.05 10.88 10.63
N LYS A 66 -8.41 12.03 10.04
CA LYS A 66 -9.63 12.78 10.37
C LYS A 66 -10.90 12.04 9.96
N GLU A 67 -10.93 11.46 8.76
CA GLU A 67 -12.04 10.63 8.27
C GLU A 67 -12.31 9.45 9.20
N LEU A 68 -11.24 8.80 9.67
CA LEU A 68 -11.31 7.68 10.62
C LEU A 68 -11.53 8.14 12.06
N LYS A 69 -11.54 9.45 12.32
CA LYS A 69 -11.69 10.05 13.65
C LYS A 69 -10.72 9.42 14.67
N LEU A 70 -9.47 9.19 14.26
CA LEU A 70 -8.49 8.55 15.13
C LEU A 70 -8.24 9.40 16.37
N THR A 71 -8.22 8.76 17.54
CA THR A 71 -7.81 9.40 18.80
C THR A 71 -6.31 9.67 18.80
N ASP A 72 -5.83 10.48 19.74
CA ASP A 72 -4.40 10.77 19.85
C ASP A 72 -3.60 9.53 20.26
N GLU A 73 -4.17 8.67 21.11
CA GLU A 73 -3.59 7.37 21.48
C GLU A 73 -3.48 6.45 20.25
N GLN A 74 -4.53 6.35 19.44
CA GLN A 74 -4.49 5.55 18.21
C GLN A 74 -3.43 6.07 17.23
N ARG A 75 -3.30 7.40 17.09
CA ARG A 75 -2.26 8.00 16.24
C ARG A 75 -0.85 7.69 16.74
N GLU A 76 -0.63 7.67 18.05
CA GLU A 76 0.66 7.30 18.62
C GLU A 76 1.00 5.83 18.32
N LEU A 77 0.08 4.91 18.61
CA LEU A 77 0.27 3.49 18.33
C LEU A 77 0.52 3.21 16.84
N ILE A 78 -0.17 3.92 15.95
CA ILE A 78 0.06 3.82 14.50
C ILE A 78 1.45 4.35 14.10
N ARG A 79 1.94 5.42 14.74
CA ARG A 79 3.29 5.95 14.50
C ARG A 79 4.36 4.95 14.93
N GLU A 80 4.22 4.39 16.13
CA GLU A 80 5.13 3.35 16.63
C GLU A 80 5.14 2.13 15.71
N LEU A 81 3.96 1.64 15.30
CA LEU A 81 3.83 0.54 14.35
C LEU A 81 4.50 0.85 13.00
N ALA A 82 4.34 2.07 12.49
CA ALA A 82 4.98 2.48 11.24
C ALA A 82 6.52 2.51 11.35
N ASP A 83 7.06 2.92 12.49
CA ASP A 83 8.49 2.93 12.76
C ASP A 83 9.06 1.52 12.99
N GLU A 84 8.31 0.64 13.65
CA GLU A 84 8.62 -0.78 13.78
C GLU A 84 8.70 -1.45 12.40
N VAL A 85 7.66 -1.29 11.56
CA VAL A 85 7.62 -1.83 10.20
C VAL A 85 8.81 -1.33 9.38
N ARG A 86 9.13 -0.04 9.49
CA ARG A 86 10.29 0.54 8.81
C ARG A 86 11.61 -0.08 9.27
N THR A 87 11.73 -0.34 10.57
CA THR A 87 12.91 -0.95 11.18
C THR A 87 13.05 -2.41 10.76
N LYS A 88 11.98 -3.21 10.87
CA LYS A 88 11.92 -4.59 10.38
C LYS A 88 12.32 -4.69 8.91
N ILE A 89 11.75 -3.83 8.04
CA ILE A 89 12.16 -3.78 6.63
C ILE A 89 13.65 -3.45 6.52
N ARG A 90 14.15 -2.43 7.22
CA ARG A 90 15.57 -2.06 7.15
C ARG A 90 16.47 -3.23 7.56
N GLU A 91 16.15 -3.93 8.64
CA GLU A 91 16.91 -5.08 9.14
C GLU A 91 16.89 -6.26 8.19
N GLN A 92 15.71 -6.61 7.66
CA GLN A 92 15.58 -7.66 6.65
C GLN A 92 16.41 -7.37 5.40
N PHE A 93 16.68 -6.10 5.11
CA PHE A 93 17.44 -5.67 3.94
C PHE A 93 18.84 -5.11 4.21
N SER A 94 19.30 -5.04 5.46
CA SER A 94 20.57 -4.41 5.85
C SER A 94 21.78 -5.22 5.38
N GLY A 95 21.64 -6.55 5.35
CA GLY A 95 22.68 -7.47 4.87
C GLY A 95 22.77 -7.60 3.34
N PHE A 96 21.88 -6.95 2.59
CA PHE A 96 21.90 -7.07 1.13
C PHE A 96 22.69 -5.92 0.48
N ASP A 97 23.76 -6.29 -0.22
CA ASP A 97 24.49 -5.34 -1.06
C ASP A 97 23.76 -5.13 -2.40
N PHE A 98 22.96 -4.07 -2.45
CA PHE A 98 22.23 -3.66 -3.65
C PHE A 98 23.12 -3.31 -4.85
N ARG A 99 24.43 -3.12 -4.65
CA ARG A 99 25.38 -2.89 -5.75
C ARG A 99 25.65 -4.19 -6.51
N LYS A 100 25.75 -5.32 -5.80
CA LYS A 100 25.95 -6.66 -6.38
C LYS A 100 24.77 -7.13 -7.21
N LEU A 101 23.57 -6.56 -7.01
CA LEU A 101 22.41 -6.85 -7.87
C LEU A 101 22.63 -6.49 -9.34
N ARG A 102 23.59 -5.61 -9.67
CA ARG A 102 23.90 -5.29 -11.06
C ARG A 102 24.72 -6.39 -11.74
N ASP A 103 25.50 -7.12 -10.95
CA ASP A 103 26.44 -8.12 -11.43
C ASP A 103 25.82 -9.53 -11.45
N MET A 104 24.68 -9.71 -10.79
CA MET A 104 23.88 -10.94 -10.81
C MET A 104 23.17 -11.17 -12.15
N SER A 105 22.98 -12.44 -12.51
CA SER A 105 22.15 -12.82 -13.66
C SER A 105 20.70 -12.37 -13.51
N GLU A 106 19.94 -12.31 -14.61
CA GLU A 106 18.52 -11.93 -14.55
C GLU A 106 17.70 -12.87 -13.65
N GLU A 107 18.01 -14.17 -13.67
CA GLU A 107 17.32 -15.16 -12.83
C GLU A 107 17.61 -14.93 -11.34
N GLN A 108 18.87 -14.68 -10.99
CA GLN A 108 19.28 -14.38 -9.62
C GLN A 108 18.62 -13.08 -9.13
N GLN A 109 18.59 -12.05 -9.97
CA GLN A 109 17.87 -10.81 -9.66
C GLN A 109 16.38 -11.06 -9.45
N ARG A 110 15.74 -11.88 -10.30
CA ARG A 110 14.31 -12.23 -10.16
C ARG A 110 14.04 -12.91 -8.82
N LYS A 111 14.81 -13.93 -8.46
CA LYS A 111 14.68 -14.65 -7.18
C LYS A 111 14.86 -13.71 -5.99
N PHE A 112 15.87 -12.84 -6.03
CA PHE A 112 16.09 -11.83 -5.00
C PHE A 112 14.88 -10.91 -4.80
N PHE A 113 14.33 -10.35 -5.88
CA PHE A 113 13.16 -9.47 -5.78
C PHE A 113 11.89 -10.23 -5.36
N GLU A 114 11.77 -11.51 -5.70
CA GLU A 114 10.66 -12.33 -5.26
C GLU A 114 10.73 -12.61 -3.76
N GLU A 115 11.88 -13.05 -3.26
CA GLU A 115 12.09 -13.29 -1.83
C GLU A 115 11.88 -12.01 -1.02
N GLY A 116 12.46 -10.90 -1.49
CA GLY A 116 12.26 -9.61 -0.84
C GLY A 116 10.78 -9.20 -0.81
N ARG A 117 10.02 -9.45 -1.90
CA ARG A 117 8.58 -9.16 -1.92
C ARG A 117 7.83 -9.98 -0.87
N ARG A 118 8.09 -11.29 -0.81
CA ARG A 118 7.48 -12.18 0.18
C ARG A 118 7.75 -11.71 1.62
N LYS A 119 9.00 -11.34 1.92
CA LYS A 119 9.38 -10.81 3.25
C LYS A 119 8.60 -9.54 3.60
N VAL A 120 8.48 -8.60 2.65
CA VAL A 120 7.68 -7.38 2.89
C VAL A 120 6.20 -7.71 3.05
N GLU A 121 5.65 -8.62 2.24
CA GLU A 121 4.24 -9.03 2.34
C GLU A 121 3.92 -9.62 3.72
N LEU A 122 4.84 -10.40 4.30
CA LEU A 122 4.71 -10.91 5.66
C LEU A 122 4.69 -9.78 6.71
N ILE A 123 5.65 -8.85 6.64
CA ILE A 123 5.68 -7.69 7.55
C ILE A 123 4.41 -6.83 7.41
N ALA A 124 3.92 -6.65 6.18
CA ALA A 124 2.69 -5.90 5.94
C ALA A 124 1.47 -6.60 6.55
N LYS A 125 1.43 -7.94 6.48
CA LYS A 125 0.37 -8.74 7.10
C LYS A 125 0.39 -8.64 8.63
N GLU A 126 1.56 -8.76 9.25
CA GLU A 126 1.72 -8.56 10.71
C GLU A 126 1.23 -7.17 11.15
N ALA A 127 1.57 -6.14 10.36
CA ALA A 127 1.14 -4.79 10.63
C ALA A 127 -0.38 -4.62 10.47
N GLU A 128 -0.99 -5.27 9.48
CA GLU A 128 -2.44 -5.32 9.32
C GLU A 128 -3.10 -5.96 10.56
N GLU A 129 -2.58 -7.09 11.05
CA GLU A 129 -3.09 -7.77 12.25
C GLU A 129 -3.01 -6.87 13.49
N THR A 130 -1.93 -6.09 13.63
CA THR A 130 -1.81 -5.13 14.74
C THR A 130 -2.80 -3.97 14.61
N LEU A 131 -3.04 -3.48 13.39
CA LEU A 131 -4.06 -2.45 13.17
C LEU A 131 -5.47 -2.92 13.56
N GLU A 132 -5.79 -4.22 13.43
CA GLU A 132 -7.10 -4.75 13.85
C GLU A 132 -7.30 -4.71 15.38
N LEU A 133 -6.21 -4.60 16.15
CA LEU A 133 -6.24 -4.44 17.60
C LEU A 133 -6.31 -2.97 18.04
N VAL A 134 -5.74 -2.07 17.23
CA VAL A 134 -5.66 -0.63 17.53
C VAL A 134 -6.92 0.12 17.07
N LEU A 135 -7.48 -0.28 15.93
CA LEU A 135 -8.62 0.37 15.31
C LEU A 135 -9.92 -0.30 15.69
N GLU A 136 -10.96 0.50 15.91
CA GLU A 136 -12.32 -0.03 16.03
C GLU A 136 -12.77 -0.70 14.72
N PRO A 137 -13.70 -1.66 14.76
CA PRO A 137 -14.16 -2.38 13.56
C PRO A 137 -14.63 -1.44 12.43
N GLN A 138 -15.31 -0.34 12.77
CA GLN A 138 -15.79 0.63 11.79
C GLN A 138 -14.64 1.45 11.17
N GLN A 139 -13.63 1.82 11.97
CA GLN A 139 -12.44 2.53 11.48
C GLN A 139 -11.63 1.63 10.55
N LEU A 140 -11.41 0.37 10.92
CA LEU A 140 -10.71 -0.60 10.08
C LEU A 140 -11.46 -0.84 8.76
N LYS A 141 -12.79 -1.00 8.82
CA LYS A 141 -13.64 -1.14 7.63
C LYS A 141 -13.49 0.07 6.71
N ARG A 142 -13.59 1.28 7.25
CA ARG A 142 -13.45 2.51 6.47
C ARG A 142 -12.05 2.67 5.89
N LEU A 143 -11.01 2.30 6.62
CA LEU A 143 -9.64 2.31 6.14
C LEU A 143 -9.44 1.35 4.95
N LYS A 144 -9.98 0.13 5.02
CA LYS A 144 -9.95 -0.85 3.92
C LYS A 144 -10.71 -0.33 2.68
N GLN A 145 -11.84 0.35 2.86
CA GLN A 145 -12.57 1.04 1.77
C GLN A 145 -11.70 2.11 1.10
N ILE A 146 -11.07 3.00 1.88
CA ILE A 146 -10.18 4.04 1.36
C ILE A 146 -9.00 3.42 0.62
N GLN A 147 -8.45 2.31 1.14
CA GLN A 147 -7.41 1.56 0.45
C GLN A 147 -7.87 1.05 -0.91
N LEU A 148 -9.04 0.43 -0.99
CA LEU A 148 -9.60 -0.04 -2.25
C LEU A 148 -9.85 1.09 -3.25
N GLN A 149 -10.30 2.26 -2.78
CA GLN A 149 -10.45 3.44 -3.62
C GLN A 149 -9.13 3.95 -4.19
N ARG A 150 -8.06 3.92 -3.40
CA ARG A 150 -6.70 4.29 -3.85
C ARG A 150 -6.15 3.30 -4.86
N GLU A 151 -6.35 2.00 -4.62
CA GLU A 151 -5.88 0.93 -5.50
C GLU A 151 -6.69 0.86 -6.81
N GLY A 152 -7.97 1.21 -6.75
CA GLY A 152 -8.90 1.19 -7.87
C GLY A 152 -9.26 -0.23 -8.30
N VAL A 153 -9.79 -0.34 -9.53
CA VAL A 153 -10.32 -1.60 -10.10
C VAL A 153 -9.28 -2.74 -10.12
N PHE A 154 -7.98 -2.40 -10.17
CA PHE A 154 -6.91 -3.39 -10.10
C PHE A 154 -6.90 -4.22 -8.80
N ALA A 155 -7.51 -3.73 -7.72
CA ALA A 155 -7.64 -4.47 -6.48
C ALA A 155 -8.51 -5.74 -6.60
N ILE A 156 -9.34 -5.87 -7.65
CA ILE A 156 -10.07 -7.10 -7.98
C ILE A 156 -9.11 -8.30 -8.14
N GLY A 157 -7.86 -8.05 -8.53
CA GLY A 157 -6.83 -9.08 -8.64
C GLY A 157 -6.24 -9.56 -7.31
N ARG A 158 -6.57 -8.93 -6.18
CA ARG A 158 -6.11 -9.38 -4.86
C ARG A 158 -6.88 -10.63 -4.42
N PRO A 159 -6.22 -11.63 -3.80
CA PRO A 159 -6.89 -12.87 -3.42
C PRO A 159 -8.08 -12.69 -2.46
N ASP A 160 -7.96 -11.77 -1.49
CA ASP A 160 -9.01 -11.47 -0.51
C ASP A 160 -10.24 -10.82 -1.17
N ILE A 161 -10.02 -9.91 -2.10
CA ILE A 161 -11.09 -9.24 -2.85
C ILE A 161 -11.72 -10.18 -3.86
N ALA A 162 -10.92 -10.93 -4.62
CA ALA A 162 -11.41 -11.94 -5.55
C ALA A 162 -12.31 -12.98 -4.84
N LYS A 163 -11.93 -13.40 -3.61
CA LYS A 163 -12.73 -14.29 -2.78
C LYS A 163 -14.04 -13.64 -2.33
N GLN A 164 -14.02 -12.40 -1.87
CA GLN A 164 -15.23 -11.66 -1.46
C GLN A 164 -16.20 -11.42 -2.64
N LEU A 165 -15.66 -11.17 -3.83
CA LEU A 165 -16.44 -11.08 -5.07
C LEU A 165 -16.91 -12.46 -5.57
N GLY A 166 -16.33 -13.55 -5.09
CA GLY A 166 -16.65 -14.90 -5.55
C GLY A 166 -16.28 -15.11 -7.02
N LEU A 167 -15.09 -14.64 -7.43
CA LEU A 167 -14.61 -14.82 -8.81
C LEU A 167 -14.36 -16.30 -9.11
N SER A 168 -14.86 -16.76 -10.25
CA SER A 168 -14.53 -18.08 -10.78
C SER A 168 -13.05 -18.18 -11.18
N GLU A 169 -12.52 -19.40 -11.30
CA GLU A 169 -11.15 -19.63 -11.78
C GLU A 169 -10.90 -19.00 -13.16
N LYS A 170 -11.90 -19.07 -14.05
CA LYS A 170 -11.87 -18.46 -15.37
C LYS A 170 -11.76 -16.94 -15.29
N GLN A 171 -12.58 -16.30 -14.45
CA GLN A 171 -12.50 -14.86 -14.20
C GLN A 171 -11.15 -14.47 -13.58
N MET A 172 -10.68 -15.19 -12.57
CA MET A 172 -9.38 -14.94 -11.95
C MET A 172 -8.22 -15.06 -12.94
N SER A 173 -8.27 -16.05 -13.84
CA SER A 173 -7.27 -16.20 -14.91
C SER A 173 -7.26 -14.98 -15.82
N LYS A 174 -8.45 -14.53 -16.27
CA LYS A 174 -8.55 -13.34 -17.13
C LYS A 174 -8.14 -12.05 -16.43
N VAL A 175 -8.49 -11.89 -15.16
CA VAL A 175 -8.01 -10.78 -14.32
C VAL A 175 -6.48 -10.76 -14.27
N ARG A 176 -5.83 -11.90 -14.02
CA ARG A 176 -4.35 -11.98 -14.01
C ARG A 176 -3.73 -11.59 -15.35
N GLU A 177 -4.30 -12.06 -16.45
CA GLU A 177 -3.85 -11.73 -17.82
C GLU A 177 -3.98 -10.23 -18.11
N LEU A 178 -5.14 -9.64 -17.81
CA LEU A 178 -5.41 -8.22 -17.99
C LEU A 178 -4.44 -7.35 -17.17
N ILE A 179 -4.23 -7.69 -15.91
CA ILE A 179 -3.27 -6.98 -15.03
C ILE A 179 -1.84 -7.12 -15.57
N ALA A 180 -1.46 -8.29 -16.08
CA ALA A 180 -0.14 -8.51 -16.67
C ALA A 180 0.09 -7.65 -17.92
N SER A 181 -0.94 -7.45 -18.75
CA SER A 181 -0.87 -6.70 -20.01
C SER A 181 -0.51 -5.21 -19.86
N VAL A 182 -0.70 -4.66 -18.66
CA VAL A 182 -0.38 -3.28 -18.30
C VAL A 182 0.81 -3.17 -17.37
N ARG A 183 1.57 -4.24 -17.12
CA ARG A 183 2.79 -4.16 -16.31
C ARG A 183 3.86 -3.34 -17.04
N PRO A 184 4.67 -2.54 -16.32
CA PRO A 184 5.78 -1.83 -16.94
C PRO A 184 6.80 -2.81 -17.53
N ASP A 185 7.08 -2.63 -18.81
CA ASP A 185 8.24 -3.26 -19.44
C ASP A 185 9.51 -2.57 -18.93
N ARG A 186 10.31 -3.32 -18.17
CA ARG A 186 11.57 -2.84 -17.59
C ARG A 186 12.62 -2.53 -18.66
N GLY A 187 12.64 -3.30 -19.76
CA GLY A 187 13.53 -3.06 -20.90
C GLY A 187 13.19 -1.74 -21.59
N LYS A 188 11.89 -1.49 -21.81
CA LYS A 188 11.41 -0.24 -22.41
C LYS A 188 11.77 0.99 -21.59
N MET A 189 11.76 0.91 -20.26
CA MET A 189 12.15 2.04 -19.41
C MET A 189 13.60 2.50 -19.65
N ARG A 190 14.54 1.56 -19.88
CA ARG A 190 15.94 1.89 -20.16
C ARG A 190 16.11 2.60 -21.51
N GLU A 191 15.33 2.19 -22.50
CA GLU A 191 15.29 2.83 -23.83
C GLU A 191 14.75 4.27 -23.74
N LEU A 192 13.65 4.48 -22.99
CA LEU A 192 13.05 5.79 -22.79
C LEU A 192 14.01 6.79 -22.11
N PHE A 193 14.86 6.33 -21.18
CA PHE A 193 15.93 7.15 -20.58
C PHE A 193 16.93 7.67 -21.59
N ARG A 194 17.20 6.93 -22.66
CA ARG A 194 18.09 7.39 -23.75
C ARG A 194 17.38 8.36 -24.70
N GLN A 195 16.07 8.17 -24.92
CA GLN A 195 15.27 8.97 -25.86
C GLN A 195 14.76 10.30 -25.29
N GLY A 196 14.95 10.55 -24.00
CA GLY A 196 14.64 11.84 -23.37
C GLY A 196 13.17 12.03 -22.98
N ARG A 197 12.86 13.23 -22.49
CA ARG A 197 11.62 13.56 -21.76
C ARG A 197 10.34 13.36 -22.59
N ASP A 198 10.37 13.58 -23.90
CA ASP A 198 9.19 13.46 -24.75
C ASP A 198 8.80 12.00 -24.99
N ALA A 199 9.78 11.11 -25.14
CA ALA A 199 9.53 9.67 -25.21
C ALA A 199 8.86 9.16 -23.92
N PHE A 200 9.35 9.63 -22.75
CA PHE A 200 8.67 9.38 -21.48
C PHE A 200 7.22 9.84 -21.50
N ARG A 201 6.96 11.09 -21.90
CA ARG A 201 5.61 11.65 -21.91
C ARG A 201 4.66 10.84 -22.78
N LYS A 202 5.06 10.48 -24.01
CA LYS A 202 4.26 9.68 -24.94
C LYS A 202 3.98 8.28 -24.39
N TYR A 203 5.01 7.58 -23.92
CA TYR A 203 4.87 6.24 -23.35
C TYR A 203 3.91 6.21 -22.14
N PHE A 204 4.07 7.16 -21.20
CA PHE A 204 3.19 7.21 -20.03
C PHE A 204 1.75 7.59 -20.40
N ALA A 205 1.54 8.42 -21.42
CA ALA A 205 0.20 8.75 -21.92
C ALA A 205 -0.49 7.53 -22.57
N GLU A 206 0.21 6.79 -23.44
CA GLU A 206 -0.31 5.56 -24.05
C GLU A 206 -0.61 4.49 -23.01
N ARG A 207 0.27 4.33 -22.02
CA ARG A 207 0.05 3.39 -20.93
C ARG A 207 -1.12 3.77 -20.05
N GLU A 208 -1.34 5.05 -19.80
CA GLU A 208 -2.52 5.49 -19.07
C GLU A 208 -3.81 5.17 -19.86
N LYS A 209 -3.81 5.34 -21.19
CA LYS A 209 -4.93 4.91 -22.03
C LYS A 209 -5.18 3.41 -21.91
N ARG A 210 -4.14 2.59 -22.06
CA ARG A 210 -4.24 1.12 -21.90
C ARG A 210 -4.70 0.74 -20.50
N ARG A 211 -4.20 1.41 -19.47
CA ARG A 211 -4.59 1.20 -18.08
C ARG A 211 -6.10 1.42 -17.91
N ARG A 212 -6.65 2.52 -18.42
CA ARG A 212 -8.09 2.81 -18.37
C ARG A 212 -8.92 1.78 -19.14
N GLU A 213 -8.43 1.31 -20.28
CA GLU A 213 -9.10 0.25 -21.04
C GLU A 213 -9.16 -1.06 -20.25
N VAL A 214 -8.05 -1.45 -19.62
CA VAL A 214 -8.03 -2.62 -18.74
C VAL A 214 -8.94 -2.44 -17.52
N GLU A 215 -9.02 -1.25 -16.93
CA GLU A 215 -9.98 -0.97 -15.85
C GLU A 215 -11.43 -1.23 -16.29
N LYS A 216 -11.80 -0.84 -17.52
CA LYS A 216 -13.14 -1.13 -18.06
C LYS A 216 -13.36 -2.63 -18.24
N GLN A 217 -12.40 -3.31 -18.88
CA GLN A 217 -12.48 -4.75 -19.13
C GLN A 217 -12.57 -5.54 -17.82
N LEU A 218 -11.85 -5.14 -16.77
CA LEU A 218 -11.94 -5.77 -15.46
C LEU A 218 -13.34 -5.63 -14.84
N LEU A 219 -13.99 -4.48 -14.98
CA LEU A 219 -15.37 -4.29 -14.51
C LEU A 219 -16.38 -5.08 -15.35
N GLU A 220 -16.19 -5.14 -16.67
CA GLU A 220 -17.03 -5.92 -17.60
C GLU A 220 -16.95 -7.44 -17.36
N LEU A 221 -15.85 -7.93 -16.77
CA LEU A 221 -15.74 -9.33 -16.35
C LEU A 221 -16.62 -9.69 -15.15
N LEU A 222 -17.06 -8.69 -14.37
CA LEU A 222 -17.91 -8.92 -13.20
C LEU A 222 -19.36 -9.11 -13.63
N THR A 223 -20.04 -10.09 -13.05
CA THR A 223 -21.51 -10.18 -13.17
C THR A 223 -22.18 -8.98 -12.50
N PRO A 224 -23.47 -8.69 -12.79
CA PRO A 224 -24.20 -7.61 -12.11
C PRO A 224 -24.13 -7.71 -10.58
N GLU A 225 -24.24 -8.92 -10.02
CA GLU A 225 -24.16 -9.18 -8.58
C GLU A 225 -22.77 -8.90 -8.03
N GLN A 226 -21.73 -9.31 -8.76
CA GLN A 226 -20.34 -9.05 -8.39
C GLN A 226 -20.00 -7.56 -8.45
N ARG A 227 -20.55 -6.83 -9.43
CA ARG A 227 -20.39 -5.38 -9.55
C ARG A 227 -21.04 -4.66 -8.37
N LYS A 228 -22.24 -5.07 -7.97
CA LYS A 228 -22.91 -4.52 -6.78
C LYS A 228 -22.06 -4.75 -5.52
N ARG A 229 -21.54 -5.98 -5.32
CA ARG A 229 -20.62 -6.27 -4.20
C ARG A 229 -19.36 -5.43 -4.26
N TRP A 230 -18.79 -5.21 -5.44
CA TRP A 230 -17.62 -4.36 -5.63
C TRP A 230 -17.89 -2.91 -5.20
N GLU A 231 -19.06 -2.36 -5.54
CA GLU A 231 -19.49 -1.03 -5.10
C GLU A 231 -19.66 -0.95 -3.57
N GLU A 232 -20.27 -1.97 -2.96
CA GLU A 232 -20.40 -2.09 -1.50
C GLU A 232 -19.03 -2.18 -0.79
N LEU A 233 -18.06 -2.89 -1.38
CA LEU A 233 -16.69 -2.99 -0.87
C LEU A 233 -15.91 -1.67 -0.99
N ILE A 234 -16.15 -0.88 -2.04
CA ILE A 234 -15.54 0.44 -2.21
C ILE A 234 -16.08 1.42 -1.16
N GLY A 235 -17.38 1.38 -0.89
CA GLY A 235 -18.06 2.29 0.04
C GLY A 235 -18.07 3.75 -0.40
N GLU A 236 -18.33 4.64 0.56
CA GLU A 236 -18.48 6.08 0.31
C GLU A 236 -17.20 6.71 -0.29
N PRO A 237 -17.29 7.56 -1.32
CA PRO A 237 -16.12 8.22 -1.90
C PRO A 237 -15.25 8.94 -0.86
N PHE A 238 -13.93 8.89 -1.05
CA PHE A 238 -12.96 9.60 -0.23
C PHE A 238 -12.10 10.53 -1.09
N GLU A 239 -12.02 11.81 -0.70
CA GLU A 239 -11.23 12.80 -1.41
C GLU A 239 -9.75 12.78 -1.01
N PHE A 240 -8.94 12.10 -1.82
CA PHE A 240 -7.49 12.10 -1.62
C PHE A 240 -6.89 13.51 -1.78
N PRO A 241 -5.97 13.91 -0.88
CA PRO A 241 -5.25 15.16 -1.05
C PRO A 241 -4.37 15.13 -2.30
N GLU A 242 -4.07 16.31 -2.79
CA GLU A 242 -3.44 16.54 -4.10
C GLU A 242 -2.09 15.83 -4.27
N ARG A 243 -1.36 15.61 -3.16
CA ARG A 243 -0.10 14.86 -3.12
C ARG A 243 -0.30 13.35 -3.28
N ASP A 244 -1.44 12.82 -2.84
CA ASP A 244 -1.82 11.40 -2.96
C ASP A 244 -2.60 11.10 -4.24
N ARG A 245 -3.12 12.14 -4.92
CA ARG A 245 -3.63 12.07 -6.30
C ARG A 245 -2.52 11.79 -7.34
N GLY A 246 -1.28 11.58 -6.91
CA GLY A 246 -0.12 11.35 -7.76
C GLY A 246 -0.33 10.23 -8.79
N ARG A 247 -0.67 10.63 -10.03
CA ARG A 247 -0.79 9.85 -11.28
C ARG A 247 -2.16 9.20 -11.60
N ARG A 248 -3.28 9.75 -11.16
CA ARG A 248 -4.58 9.46 -11.81
C ARG A 248 -5.02 10.65 -12.67
N GLY A 249 -4.51 10.70 -13.91
CA GLY A 249 -5.08 11.48 -15.01
C GLY A 249 -4.67 12.96 -15.19
N GLY A 250 -4.01 13.24 -16.32
CA GLY A 250 -4.30 14.40 -17.19
C GLY A 250 -3.83 15.81 -16.76
N PRO A 251 -3.27 16.62 -17.68
CA PRO A 251 -2.98 18.03 -17.42
C PRO A 251 -4.28 18.84 -17.43
N GLY A 252 -4.73 19.30 -16.26
CA GLY A 252 -5.68 20.41 -16.16
C GLY A 252 -4.94 21.75 -16.36
N PRO A 253 -5.60 22.76 -16.96
CA PRO A 253 -4.93 23.94 -17.49
C PRO A 253 -4.43 24.83 -16.35
N ARG A 254 -3.11 24.92 -16.17
CA ARG A 254 -2.52 26.17 -15.68
C ARG A 254 -2.30 27.10 -16.85
N GLY A 255 -3.42 27.49 -17.45
CA GLY A 255 -3.50 28.65 -18.31
C GLY A 255 -3.78 29.87 -17.44
N ARG A 256 -2.88 30.85 -17.58
CA ARG A 256 -3.07 32.30 -17.39
C ARG A 256 -2.70 32.91 -16.04
N GLY A 257 -1.71 33.80 -16.13
CA GLY A 257 -1.37 34.75 -15.08
C GLY A 257 -0.03 35.43 -15.31
N GLY A 258 0.21 36.02 -16.49
CA GLY A 258 1.32 36.95 -16.66
C GLY A 258 1.08 38.23 -15.88
N ARG A 259 2.12 38.71 -15.18
CA ARG A 259 2.50 40.12 -14.90
C ARG A 259 4.04 40.04 -14.71
N GLY A 260 4.90 40.83 -15.34
CA GLY A 260 4.76 42.25 -15.63
C GLY A 260 5.38 43.03 -14.47
N ALA A 261 6.71 43.00 -14.39
CA ALA A 261 7.66 43.99 -13.84
C ALA A 261 9.06 43.39 -13.94
#